data_AF-A0A370B6P5-F1
#
_entry.id   AF-A0A370B6P5-F1
#
_cell.length_a   1.000
_cell.length_b   1.000
_cell.length_c   1.000
_cell.angle_alpha   90.00
_cell.angle_beta   90.00
_cell.angle_gamma   90.00
#
_symmetry.space_group_name_H-M   'P 1'
#
loop_
_entity.id
_entity.type
_entity.pdbx_description
1 polymer ?
#
loop_
_entity_poly.entity_id
_entity_poly.type
_entity_poly.pdbx_seq_one_letter_code
_entity_poly.pdbx_strand_id
1 'polypeptide(L)'
;MYRARDPPADHRHHALTGRARRRLSRAPRRRTLRRHRDPCRRRRTSFPAQQGPPAGRIGGAGHLRPCPGGAPVSGDRPGRQSLSRYLTVGLLAEGPEDEIFLSAVAVRQLKELAARHPEPFDVGDTPLRGRCSTARTAHGPLCAEAVDLASDCDLLLIHNDHRERNKIEKICQDIALPSHCRIVGVVPVRETEAWLLADGPLLGSLPGAVSALIPSSPRDVERTADPKALLSRILPGGDTRELAEFLGERVDLDRLRNLPAYQLWCAELTAALKELRFL
;
A
#
# COMPACT_ATOMS: atom_id res chain seq x y z
N MET A 1 9.77 -85.10 -18.24
CA MET A 1 10.78 -85.11 -19.31
C MET A 1 11.43 -83.72 -19.37
N TYR A 2 12.77 -83.68 -19.28
CA TYR A 2 13.77 -82.66 -19.70
C TYR A 2 13.35 -81.19 -19.95
N ARG A 3 13.84 -80.18 -19.20
CA ARG A 3 15.10 -79.36 -19.38
C ARG A 3 15.21 -78.72 -20.79
N ALA A 4 15.47 -77.41 -20.98
CA ALA A 4 16.68 -76.63 -20.64
C ALA A 4 16.43 -75.10 -20.97
N ARG A 5 16.82 -74.13 -20.12
CA ARG A 5 18.06 -73.29 -20.08
C ARG A 5 18.33 -72.31 -21.26
N ASP A 6 18.42 -71.03 -20.88
CA ASP A 6 19.05 -69.80 -21.47
C ASP A 6 20.45 -70.03 -22.13
N PRO A 7 21.11 -69.08 -22.89
CA PRO A 7 21.26 -67.65 -22.53
C PRO A 7 21.61 -66.66 -23.73
N PRO A 8 22.36 -65.53 -23.60
CA PRO A 8 22.07 -64.26 -24.30
C PRO A 8 23.13 -63.88 -25.36
N ALA A 9 22.96 -62.76 -26.07
CA ALA A 9 24.04 -62.15 -26.86
C ALA A 9 24.10 -60.63 -26.67
N ASP A 10 25.25 -60.22 -26.17
CA ASP A 10 25.79 -58.89 -25.97
C ASP A 10 26.56 -58.50 -27.24
N HIS A 11 26.37 -57.30 -27.80
CA HIS A 11 27.34 -56.70 -28.71
C HIS A 11 27.43 -55.17 -28.56
N ARG A 12 28.63 -54.78 -28.13
CA ARG A 12 29.16 -53.43 -27.96
C ARG A 12 29.62 -52.79 -29.28
N HIS A 13 29.93 -51.50 -29.15
CA HIS A 13 30.86 -50.65 -29.93
C HIS A 13 30.32 -49.99 -31.21
N HIS A 14 30.24 -48.65 -31.23
CA HIS A 14 31.40 -47.79 -31.53
C HIS A 14 31.13 -46.31 -31.20
N ALA A 15 32.18 -45.67 -30.68
CA ALA A 15 32.33 -44.25 -30.44
C ALA A 15 33.02 -43.55 -31.63
N LEU A 16 33.32 -42.26 -31.44
CA LEU A 16 34.12 -41.32 -32.27
C LEU A 16 33.25 -40.53 -33.25
N THR A 17 33.34 -39.21 -33.44
CA THR A 17 34.25 -38.09 -33.13
C THR A 17 33.51 -36.87 -33.74
N GLY A 18 33.56 -35.61 -33.30
CA GLY A 18 34.62 -34.81 -32.73
C GLY A 18 34.53 -33.40 -33.35
N ARG A 19 34.87 -32.39 -32.53
CA ARG A 19 35.30 -31.01 -32.90
C ARG A 19 34.28 -30.10 -33.63
N ALA A 20 34.37 -28.77 -33.58
CA ALA A 20 34.96 -27.78 -32.67
C ALA A 20 34.61 -26.39 -33.27
N ARG A 21 34.36 -25.42 -32.38
CA ARG A 21 34.60 -23.96 -32.54
C ARG A 21 33.85 -23.20 -33.66
N ARG A 22 33.12 -22.15 -33.26
CA ARG A 22 33.49 -20.75 -33.58
C ARG A 22 32.76 -19.75 -32.68
N ARG A 23 33.56 -18.80 -32.19
CA ARG A 23 33.20 -17.54 -31.51
C ARG A 23 32.47 -16.62 -32.48
N LEU A 24 31.50 -15.84 -31.99
CA LEU A 24 31.36 -14.44 -32.39
C LEU A 24 30.80 -13.62 -31.22
N SER A 25 31.65 -12.73 -30.73
CA SER A 25 31.34 -11.62 -29.83
C SER A 25 30.46 -10.58 -30.54
N ARG A 26 29.51 -9.97 -29.83
CA ARG A 26 29.05 -8.60 -30.12
C ARG A 26 28.48 -7.94 -28.87
N ALA A 27 29.15 -6.87 -28.45
CA ALA A 27 28.74 -5.95 -27.38
C ALA A 27 27.64 -4.99 -27.85
N PRO A 28 26.80 -4.45 -26.96
CA PRO A 28 26.01 -3.26 -27.24
C PRO A 28 26.73 -1.98 -26.79
N ARG A 29 26.75 -1.00 -27.68
CA ARG A 29 27.26 0.36 -27.47
C ARG A 29 26.32 1.19 -26.58
N ARG A 30 26.90 1.96 -25.67
CA ARG A 30 26.28 3.10 -24.97
C ARG A 30 26.05 4.28 -25.93
N ARG A 31 24.91 4.97 -25.78
CA ARG A 31 24.62 6.41 -26.07
C ARG A 31 23.09 6.59 -25.91
N THR A 32 22.49 7.64 -25.38
CA THR A 32 22.90 8.86 -24.66
C THR A 32 21.60 9.47 -24.13
N LEU A 33 21.69 10.03 -22.92
CA LEU A 33 20.84 11.07 -22.34
C LEU A 33 20.18 12.00 -23.37
N ARG A 34 18.86 12.20 -23.25
CA ARG A 34 18.22 13.48 -23.52
C ARG A 34 17.16 13.80 -22.46
N ARG A 35 17.48 14.85 -21.70
CA ARG A 35 16.55 15.69 -20.95
C ARG A 35 15.52 16.30 -21.90
N HIS A 36 14.25 16.41 -21.50
CA HIS A 36 13.58 17.69 -21.20
C HIS A 36 12.05 17.60 -21.24
N ARG A 37 11.47 18.23 -20.21
CA ARG A 37 10.23 19.04 -20.20
C ARG A 37 8.89 18.32 -19.93
N ASP A 38 8.53 18.39 -18.64
CA ASP A 38 7.22 18.87 -18.18
C ASP A 38 6.75 20.11 -18.96
N PRO A 39 5.43 20.24 -19.16
CA PRO A 39 4.75 21.32 -18.45
C PRO A 39 3.40 20.91 -17.83
N CYS A 40 3.32 21.16 -16.52
CA CYS A 40 2.08 21.49 -15.81
C CYS A 40 1.23 22.49 -16.59
N ARG A 41 -0.05 22.19 -16.79
CA ARG A 41 -1.07 23.23 -17.05
C ARG A 41 -2.36 22.94 -16.29
N ARG A 42 -2.42 23.47 -15.08
CA ARG A 42 -3.65 23.64 -14.29
C ARG A 42 -4.64 24.51 -15.07
N ARG A 43 -5.83 24.01 -15.36
CA ARG A 43 -7.00 24.83 -15.68
C ARG A 43 -7.84 24.98 -14.43
N ARG A 44 -7.84 26.20 -13.88
CA ARG A 44 -8.84 26.68 -12.93
C ARG A 44 -10.14 26.91 -13.70
N THR A 45 -11.24 26.30 -13.28
CA THR A 45 -12.58 26.73 -13.64
C THR A 45 -13.27 27.28 -12.40
N SER A 46 -13.76 28.49 -12.59
CA SER A 46 -14.46 29.41 -11.71
C SER A 46 -15.78 28.86 -11.16
N PHE A 47 -15.99 29.00 -9.84
CA PHE A 47 -17.31 28.97 -9.20
C PHE A 47 -17.83 30.40 -9.03
N PRO A 48 -19.09 30.71 -9.38
CA PRO A 48 -19.72 31.97 -9.05
C PRO A 48 -20.32 31.98 -7.64
N ALA A 49 -20.36 33.19 -7.07
CA ALA A 49 -20.73 33.51 -5.70
C ALA A 49 -22.25 33.62 -5.47
N GLN A 50 -22.60 33.28 -4.22
CA GLN A 50 -23.61 33.84 -3.31
C GLN A 50 -24.90 34.49 -3.86
N GLN A 51 -26.03 34.00 -3.34
CA GLN A 51 -27.23 34.82 -3.06
C GLN A 51 -27.57 34.69 -1.57
N GLY A 52 -27.61 35.81 -0.86
CA GLY A 52 -28.04 35.88 0.54
C GLY A 52 -29.56 36.09 0.66
N PRO A 53 -30.16 35.80 1.83
CA PRO A 53 -31.55 36.11 2.10
C PRO A 53 -31.72 37.48 2.80
N PRO A 54 -32.90 38.10 2.68
CA PRO A 54 -33.15 39.48 3.13
C PRO A 54 -33.52 39.59 4.61
N ALA A 55 -33.26 40.79 5.14
CA ALA A 55 -33.59 41.21 6.49
C ALA A 55 -35.09 41.46 6.69
N GLY A 56 -35.65 40.89 7.76
CA GLY A 56 -36.95 41.24 8.33
C GLY A 56 -36.77 41.96 9.68
N ARG A 57 -37.58 42.99 9.91
CA ARG A 57 -37.40 44.06 10.91
C ARG A 57 -38.53 44.00 11.96
N ILE A 58 -38.20 44.42 13.19
CA ILE A 58 -39.00 45.16 14.20
C ILE A 58 -39.87 44.39 15.22
N GLY A 59 -39.69 44.79 16.49
CA GLY A 59 -40.65 44.72 17.60
C GLY A 59 -40.12 43.88 18.79
N GLY A 60 -40.01 44.33 20.03
CA GLY A 60 -40.49 45.51 20.73
C GLY A 60 -39.90 45.53 22.16
N ALA A 61 -40.06 46.67 22.83
CA ALA A 61 -39.50 46.97 24.14
C ALA A 61 -40.19 46.22 25.29
N GLY A 62 -39.42 45.92 26.34
CA GLY A 62 -39.94 45.47 27.64
C GLY A 62 -38.84 45.45 28.70
N HIS A 63 -38.85 46.45 29.59
CA HIS A 63 -38.08 46.47 30.83
C HIS A 63 -38.41 45.26 31.73
N LEU A 64 -37.45 44.78 32.55
CA LEU A 64 -37.59 44.54 34.00
C LEU A 64 -36.26 44.05 34.64
N ARG A 65 -35.76 44.90 35.55
CA ARG A 65 -35.00 44.71 36.82
C ARG A 65 -33.91 43.63 37.04
N PRO A 66 -32.86 43.97 37.85
CA PRO A 66 -31.73 43.10 38.16
C PRO A 66 -31.94 42.26 39.43
N CYS A 67 -31.36 41.05 39.47
CA CYS A 67 -31.10 40.29 40.69
C CYS A 67 -29.59 40.08 40.86
N PRO A 68 -29.03 40.24 42.08
CA PRO A 68 -27.62 39.99 42.36
C PRO A 68 -27.42 38.60 42.99
N GLY A 69 -26.26 37.98 42.70
CA GLY A 69 -25.67 36.96 43.57
C GLY A 69 -25.38 35.63 42.87
N GLY A 70 -24.09 35.24 42.87
CA GLY A 70 -23.74 33.82 42.85
C GLY A 70 -22.53 33.42 42.01
N ALA A 71 -21.39 33.32 42.69
CA ALA A 71 -20.28 32.38 42.48
C ALA A 71 -19.23 32.64 41.37
N PRO A 72 -17.95 32.33 41.66
CA PRO A 72 -16.83 32.65 40.79
C PRO A 72 -16.78 31.68 39.61
N VAL A 73 -16.66 32.24 38.41
CA VAL A 73 -16.25 31.50 37.22
C VAL A 73 -14.79 31.09 37.45
N SER A 74 -14.59 29.81 37.78
CA SER A 74 -13.29 29.15 37.67
C SER A 74 -12.76 29.45 36.28
N GLY A 75 -11.62 30.16 36.25
CA GLY A 75 -10.94 30.52 35.03
C GLY A 75 -10.70 29.28 34.18
N ASP A 76 -11.40 29.21 33.06
CA ASP A 76 -11.05 28.38 31.93
C ASP A 76 -9.62 28.79 31.55
N ARG A 77 -8.65 27.96 31.94
CA ARG A 77 -7.28 28.14 31.46
C ARG A 77 -7.36 27.92 29.95
N PRO A 78 -6.93 28.88 29.11
CA PRO A 78 -6.94 28.70 27.67
C PRO A 78 -6.20 27.40 27.35
N GLY A 79 -6.92 26.54 26.63
CA GLY A 79 -6.54 25.16 26.35
C GLY A 79 -5.08 25.06 25.98
N ARG A 80 -4.34 24.30 26.79
CA ARG A 80 -3.07 23.73 26.37
C ARG A 80 -3.42 22.89 25.14
N GLN A 81 -3.18 23.43 23.94
CA GLN A 81 -3.22 22.63 22.73
C GLN A 81 -2.28 21.46 22.99
N SER A 82 -2.86 20.30 23.26
CA SER A 82 -2.12 19.05 23.21
C SER A 82 -1.63 18.99 21.77
N LEU A 83 -0.33 19.21 21.56
CA LEU A 83 0.28 18.96 20.27
C LEU A 83 0.16 17.45 20.05
N SER A 84 -0.89 17.04 19.33
CA SER A 84 -1.01 15.68 18.83
C SER A 84 0.28 15.38 18.08
N ARG A 85 0.93 14.28 18.45
CA ARG A 85 2.13 13.85 17.75
C ARG A 85 1.76 13.57 16.30
N TYR A 86 2.66 13.83 15.37
CA TYR A 86 2.42 13.62 13.96
C TYR A 86 3.28 12.46 13.47
N LEU A 87 2.64 11.45 12.87
CA LEU A 87 3.29 10.28 12.27
C LEU A 87 3.52 10.53 10.78
N THR A 88 4.78 10.56 10.37
CA THR A 88 5.19 10.66 8.97
C THR A 88 5.49 9.27 8.43
N VAL A 89 4.92 8.94 7.27
CA VAL A 89 5.00 7.60 6.67
C VAL A 89 5.70 7.68 5.33
N GLY A 90 6.64 6.78 5.06
CA GLY A 90 7.22 6.53 3.74
C GLY A 90 6.67 5.25 3.12
N LEU A 91 6.63 5.16 1.80
CA LEU A 91 6.24 3.97 1.05
C LEU A 91 7.21 3.69 -0.11
N LEU A 92 7.73 2.47 -0.15
CA LEU A 92 8.40 1.87 -1.30
C LEU A 92 7.56 0.71 -1.81
N ALA A 93 7.11 0.78 -3.06
CA ALA A 93 6.21 -0.21 -3.64
C ALA A 93 6.79 -0.88 -4.90
N GLU A 94 6.19 -2.02 -5.26
CA GLU A 94 6.59 -2.82 -6.41
C GLU A 94 6.23 -2.12 -7.72
N GLY A 95 4.95 -1.80 -7.90
CA GLY A 95 4.44 -1.07 -9.03
C GLY A 95 3.69 0.22 -8.64
N PRO A 96 3.33 1.04 -9.64
CA PRO A 96 2.52 2.23 -9.43
C PRO A 96 1.10 1.91 -8.95
N GLU A 97 0.54 0.76 -9.33
CA GLU A 97 -0.79 0.31 -8.88
C GLU A 97 -0.78 -0.03 -7.39
N ASP A 98 0.23 -0.79 -6.94
CA ASP A 98 0.44 -1.08 -5.52
C ASP A 98 0.67 0.20 -4.72
N GLU A 99 1.50 1.11 -5.24
CA GLU A 99 1.77 2.40 -4.57
C GLU A 99 0.48 3.18 -4.33
N ILE A 100 -0.40 3.26 -5.33
CA ILE A 100 -1.68 3.99 -5.24
C ILE A 100 -2.59 3.34 -4.21
N PHE A 101 -2.82 2.03 -4.35
CA PHE A 101 -3.72 1.29 -3.47
C PHE A 101 -3.22 1.29 -2.02
N LEU A 102 -1.96 0.92 -1.81
CA LEU A 102 -1.37 0.80 -0.48
C LEU A 102 -1.17 2.16 0.20
N SER A 103 -0.94 3.24 -0.54
CA SER A 103 -0.91 4.60 0.05
C SER A 103 -2.23 4.92 0.76
N ALA A 104 -3.35 4.68 0.08
CA ALA A 104 -4.68 4.96 0.64
C ALA A 104 -5.01 4.02 1.81
N VAL A 105 -4.78 2.71 1.64
CA VAL A 105 -5.08 1.71 2.67
C VAL A 105 -4.23 1.92 3.92
N ALA A 106 -2.93 2.20 3.77
CA ALA A 106 -2.02 2.46 4.90
C ALA A 106 -2.46 3.67 5.73
N VAL A 107 -2.72 4.80 5.09
CA VAL A 107 -3.15 6.02 5.79
C VAL A 107 -4.48 5.79 6.50
N ARG A 108 -5.45 5.14 5.85
CA ARG A 108 -6.76 4.85 6.46
C ARG A 108 -6.61 3.93 7.68
N GLN A 109 -5.81 2.86 7.57
CA GLN A 109 -5.57 1.94 8.68
C GLN A 109 -4.84 2.62 9.85
N LEU A 110 -3.84 3.46 9.56
CA LEU A 110 -3.12 4.22 10.59
C LEU A 110 -4.03 5.25 11.29
N LYS A 111 -4.88 5.98 10.54
CA LYS A 111 -5.86 6.90 11.12
C LYS A 111 -6.87 6.18 12.01
N GLU A 112 -7.30 4.98 11.63
CA GLU A 112 -8.20 4.18 12.46
C GLU A 112 -7.52 3.70 13.75
N LEU A 113 -6.22 3.34 13.71
CA LEU A 113 -5.45 3.04 14.91
C LEU A 113 -5.29 4.26 15.81
N ALA A 114 -4.96 5.41 15.22
CA ALA A 114 -4.77 6.67 15.94
C ALA A 114 -6.05 7.12 16.65
N ALA A 115 -7.20 7.05 15.97
CA ALA A 115 -8.49 7.43 16.52
C ALA A 115 -8.96 6.52 17.67
N ARG A 116 -8.49 5.27 17.72
CA ARG A 116 -8.81 4.32 18.79
C ARG A 116 -7.87 4.41 19.99
N HIS A 117 -6.76 5.13 19.89
CA HIS A 117 -5.78 5.24 20.97
C HIS A 117 -6.20 6.33 21.99
N PRO A 118 -5.99 6.12 23.31
CA PRO A 118 -6.35 7.12 24.33
C PRO A 118 -5.66 8.48 24.15
N GLU A 119 -4.40 8.45 23.68
CA GLU A 119 -3.65 9.64 23.28
C GLU A 119 -3.61 9.68 21.75
N PRO A 120 -4.55 10.37 21.09
CA PRO A 120 -4.60 10.38 19.64
C PRO A 120 -3.39 11.10 19.05
N PHE A 121 -3.00 10.65 17.86
CA PHE A 121 -1.95 11.24 17.05
C PHE A 121 -2.45 11.50 15.64
N ASP A 122 -1.81 12.43 14.94
CA ASP A 122 -2.13 12.75 13.56
C ASP A 122 -1.31 11.90 12.61
N VAL A 123 -1.91 11.57 11.47
CA VAL A 123 -1.28 10.80 10.40
C VAL A 123 -1.44 11.59 9.12
N GLY A 124 -0.34 11.79 8.39
CA GLY A 124 -0.39 12.49 7.11
C GLY A 124 -1.32 11.84 6.10
N ASP A 125 -1.93 12.68 5.25
CA ASP A 125 -2.91 12.23 4.25
C ASP A 125 -2.28 11.42 3.12
N THR A 126 -0.97 11.50 2.93
CA THR A 126 -0.26 10.81 1.86
C THR A 126 1.15 10.44 2.33
N PRO A 127 1.60 9.18 2.12
CA PRO A 127 2.97 8.80 2.41
C PRO A 127 3.98 9.52 1.51
N LEU A 128 5.19 9.75 2.02
CA LEU A 128 6.35 10.08 1.22
C LEU A 128 6.65 8.89 0.29
N ARG A 129 6.76 9.15 -1.01
CA ARG A 129 6.98 8.11 -2.02
C ARG A 129 8.46 7.97 -2.32
N GLY A 130 8.94 6.74 -2.32
CA GLY A 130 10.25 6.45 -2.87
C GLY A 130 10.31 6.73 -4.37
N ARG A 131 11.51 6.96 -4.86
CA ARG A 131 11.79 7.31 -6.26
C ARG A 131 12.08 6.09 -7.13
N CYS A 132 11.99 4.89 -6.57
CA CYS A 132 12.30 3.65 -7.25
C CYS A 132 11.25 2.56 -6.97
N SER A 133 11.11 1.63 -7.93
CA SER A 133 10.28 0.43 -7.78
C SER A 133 11.07 -0.65 -7.07
N THR A 134 10.45 -1.33 -6.10
CA THR A 134 11.10 -2.43 -5.41
C THR A 134 11.42 -3.56 -6.39
N ALA A 135 10.50 -3.97 -7.29
CA ALA A 135 10.76 -5.00 -8.31
C ALA A 135 11.87 -4.66 -9.30
N ARG A 136 11.97 -3.40 -9.77
CA ARG A 136 12.87 -3.04 -10.88
C ARG A 136 14.24 -2.53 -10.46
N THR A 137 14.44 -2.33 -9.16
CA THR A 137 15.68 -1.73 -8.63
C THR A 137 16.58 -2.80 -8.02
N ALA A 138 17.86 -2.75 -8.36
CA ALA A 138 18.85 -3.63 -7.76
C ALA A 138 18.98 -3.38 -6.25
N HIS A 139 19.39 -4.41 -5.50
CA HIS A 139 19.43 -4.39 -4.04
C HIS A 139 20.16 -3.18 -3.44
N GLY A 140 21.39 -2.89 -3.89
CA GLY A 140 22.19 -1.78 -3.35
C GLY A 140 21.52 -0.41 -3.50
N PRO A 141 21.11 0.01 -4.72
CA PRO A 141 20.34 1.24 -4.91
C PRO A 141 19.00 1.26 -4.16
N LEU A 142 18.32 0.11 -4.01
CA LEU A 142 17.08 0.02 -3.24
C LEU A 142 17.33 0.26 -1.74
N CYS A 143 18.41 -0.31 -1.18
CA CYS A 143 18.83 -0.02 0.19
C CYS A 143 19.16 1.46 0.40
N ALA A 144 19.85 2.09 -0.57
CA ALA A 144 20.17 3.51 -0.49
C ALA A 144 18.90 4.38 -0.49
N GLU A 145 17.91 4.05 -1.33
CA GLU A 145 16.63 4.74 -1.35
C GLU A 145 15.84 4.53 -0.04
N ALA A 146 15.86 3.31 0.52
CA ALA A 146 15.21 3.03 1.79
C ALA A 146 15.82 3.86 2.94
N VAL A 147 17.15 4.01 2.99
CA VAL A 147 17.83 4.86 3.98
C VAL A 147 17.50 6.34 3.79
N ASP A 148 17.48 6.83 2.55
CA ASP A 148 17.12 8.22 2.24
C ASP A 148 15.69 8.52 2.71
N LEU A 149 14.73 7.68 2.31
CA LEU A 149 13.33 7.86 2.69
C LEU A 149 13.10 7.70 4.20
N ALA A 150 13.80 6.76 4.85
CA ALA A 150 13.75 6.56 6.30
C ALA A 150 14.31 7.75 7.10
N SER A 151 15.10 8.63 6.48
CA SER A 151 15.59 9.85 7.13
C SER A 151 14.52 10.93 7.26
N ASP A 152 13.45 10.83 6.47
CA ASP A 152 12.36 11.80 6.39
C ASP A 152 11.02 11.27 6.95
N CYS A 153 10.98 10.04 7.48
CA CYS A 153 9.75 9.45 8.02
C CYS A 153 9.98 8.61 9.29
N ASP A 154 8.93 8.53 10.13
CA ASP A 154 8.93 7.72 11.36
C ASP A 154 8.67 6.24 11.05
N LEU A 155 7.91 5.96 9.99
CA LEU A 155 7.52 4.63 9.59
C LEU A 155 7.73 4.46 8.07
N LEU A 156 8.58 3.53 7.68
CA LEU A 156 8.80 3.16 6.28
C LEU A 156 8.09 1.84 5.96
N LEU A 157 7.11 1.91 5.07
CA LEU A 157 6.45 0.75 4.50
C LEU A 157 7.20 0.28 3.26
N ILE A 158 7.53 -1.01 3.20
CA ILE A 158 8.15 -1.61 2.02
C ILE A 158 7.28 -2.74 1.53
N HIS A 159 6.77 -2.61 0.31
CA HIS A 159 5.95 -3.61 -0.35
C HIS A 159 6.75 -4.41 -1.38
N ASN A 160 6.59 -5.72 -1.33
CA ASN A 160 6.89 -6.64 -2.41
C ASN A 160 5.86 -7.78 -2.36
N ASP A 161 5.65 -8.44 -3.49
CA ASP A 161 4.86 -9.66 -3.55
C ASP A 161 5.46 -10.81 -2.72
N HIS A 162 4.62 -11.81 -2.40
CA HIS A 162 5.00 -12.95 -1.56
C HIS A 162 6.28 -13.69 -1.98
N ARG A 163 6.58 -13.73 -3.29
CA ARG A 163 7.78 -14.40 -3.83
C ARG A 163 9.07 -13.67 -3.46
N GLU A 164 8.97 -12.39 -3.14
CA GLU A 164 10.09 -11.53 -2.81
C GLU A 164 10.08 -11.09 -1.35
N ARG A 165 9.36 -11.79 -0.45
CA ARG A 165 9.36 -11.51 1.00
C ARG A 165 10.79 -11.37 1.57
N ASN A 166 11.68 -12.28 1.21
CA ASN A 166 13.08 -12.30 1.68
C ASN A 166 13.86 -11.04 1.29
N LYS A 167 13.38 -10.28 0.29
CA LYS A 167 14.01 -9.02 -0.12
C LYS A 167 13.84 -7.94 0.93
N ILE A 168 12.67 -7.86 1.56
CA ILE A 168 12.42 -6.92 2.66
C ILE A 168 13.32 -7.27 3.84
N GLU A 169 13.38 -8.56 4.21
CA GLU A 169 14.26 -9.05 5.28
C GLU A 169 15.72 -8.70 5.01
N LYS A 170 16.18 -8.89 3.76
CA LYS A 170 17.54 -8.56 3.35
C LYS A 170 17.81 -7.05 3.39
N ILE A 171 16.85 -6.21 2.99
CA ILE A 171 16.98 -4.76 3.13
C ILE A 171 17.18 -4.41 4.60
N CYS A 172 16.32 -4.92 5.49
CA CYS A 172 16.42 -4.67 6.93
C CYS A 172 17.75 -5.13 7.55
N GLN A 173 18.38 -6.18 7.01
CA GLN A 173 19.69 -6.67 7.46
C GLN A 173 20.85 -5.79 6.98
N ASP A 174 20.74 -5.24 5.76
CA ASP A 174 21.85 -4.58 5.08
C ASP A 174 21.87 -3.05 5.28
N ILE A 175 20.86 -2.47 5.95
CA ILE A 175 20.80 -1.02 6.22
C ILE A 175 20.81 -0.70 7.71
N ALA A 176 21.41 0.44 8.04
CA ALA A 176 21.28 1.05 9.35
C ALA A 176 20.19 2.12 9.29
N LEU A 177 19.08 1.90 9.99
CA LEU A 177 17.99 2.87 10.06
C LEU A 177 18.30 3.99 11.08
N PRO A 178 17.80 5.21 10.84
CA PRO A 178 17.72 6.21 11.88
C PRO A 178 16.96 5.68 13.10
N SER A 179 17.37 6.07 14.31
CA SER A 179 16.77 5.56 15.56
C SER A 179 15.27 5.87 15.69
N HIS A 180 14.80 6.91 15.00
CA HIS A 180 13.41 7.36 14.97
C HIS A 180 12.55 6.66 13.90
N CYS A 181 13.13 5.87 13.01
CA CYS A 181 12.40 5.20 11.93
C CYS A 181 12.22 3.70 12.21
N ARG A 182 11.09 3.12 11.80
CA ARG A 182 10.87 1.66 11.75
C ARG A 182 10.42 1.23 10.37
N ILE A 183 10.85 0.04 9.95
CA ILE A 183 10.36 -0.59 8.72
C ILE A 183 9.25 -1.59 9.05
N VAL A 184 8.18 -1.58 8.25
CA VAL A 184 7.16 -2.62 8.22
C VAL A 184 6.99 -3.12 6.80
N GLY A 185 7.04 -4.44 6.61
CA GLY A 185 6.82 -5.07 5.31
C GLY A 185 5.34 -5.17 4.99
N VAL A 186 4.95 -4.86 3.75
CA VAL A 186 3.59 -5.10 3.25
C VAL A 186 3.66 -6.24 2.24
N VAL A 187 3.28 -7.45 2.67
CA VAL A 187 3.42 -8.65 1.84
C VAL A 187 2.08 -9.40 1.76
N PRO A 188 1.26 -9.13 0.74
CA PRO A 188 0.04 -9.88 0.46
C PRO A 188 0.30 -11.37 0.24
N VAL A 189 -0.71 -12.22 0.42
CA VAL A 189 -0.65 -13.59 -0.12
C VAL A 189 -0.79 -13.49 -1.64
N ARG A 190 0.19 -14.03 -2.34
CA ARG A 190 0.34 -13.90 -3.79
C ARG A 190 0.67 -12.46 -4.19
N GLU A 191 -0.33 -11.67 -4.46
CA GLU A 191 -0.21 -10.35 -5.09
C GLU A 191 -1.17 -9.37 -4.41
N THR A 192 -0.96 -8.07 -4.55
CA THR A 192 -1.85 -7.03 -4.00
C THR A 192 -3.29 -7.18 -4.49
N GLU A 193 -3.52 -7.73 -5.67
CA GLU A 193 -4.84 -8.02 -6.22
C GLU A 193 -5.68 -8.93 -5.32
N ALA A 194 -5.06 -9.77 -4.48
CA ALA A 194 -5.80 -10.54 -3.47
C ALA A 194 -6.53 -9.62 -2.48
N TRP A 195 -5.94 -8.47 -2.12
CA TRP A 195 -6.57 -7.49 -1.25
C TRP A 195 -7.65 -6.68 -1.97
N LEU A 196 -7.46 -6.37 -3.26
CA LEU A 196 -8.49 -5.74 -4.09
C LEU A 196 -9.76 -6.61 -4.21
N LEU A 197 -9.60 -7.94 -4.17
CA LEU A 197 -10.70 -8.91 -4.21
C LEU A 197 -11.50 -9.03 -2.91
N ALA A 198 -11.00 -8.48 -1.79
CA ALA A 198 -11.57 -8.74 -0.46
C ALA A 198 -12.92 -8.06 -0.22
N ASP A 199 -13.20 -6.95 -0.91
CA ASP A 199 -14.45 -6.21 -0.80
C ASP A 199 -15.39 -6.53 -1.96
N GLY A 200 -15.98 -7.73 -1.89
CA GLY A 200 -16.92 -8.23 -2.89
C GLY A 200 -18.10 -7.28 -3.17
N PRO A 201 -18.78 -6.70 -2.17
CA PRO A 201 -19.85 -5.72 -2.41
C PRO A 201 -19.37 -4.46 -3.14
N LEU A 202 -18.21 -3.91 -2.77
CA LEU A 202 -17.64 -2.76 -3.48
C LEU A 202 -17.29 -3.13 -4.93
N LEU A 203 -16.68 -4.28 -5.16
CA LEU A 203 -16.41 -4.78 -6.52
C LEU A 203 -17.69 -4.98 -7.32
N GLY A 204 -18.73 -5.56 -6.72
CA GLY A 204 -20.02 -5.79 -7.36
C GLY A 204 -20.77 -4.51 -7.71
N SER A 205 -20.42 -3.38 -7.08
CA SER A 205 -20.98 -2.07 -7.38
C SER A 205 -20.36 -1.41 -8.62
N LEU A 206 -19.23 -1.91 -9.11
CA LEU A 206 -18.53 -1.32 -10.24
C LEU A 206 -19.25 -1.63 -11.57
N PRO A 207 -19.39 -0.65 -12.47
CA PRO A 207 -19.95 -0.88 -13.80
C PRO A 207 -19.18 -1.97 -14.56
N GLY A 208 -19.91 -2.94 -15.12
CA GLY A 208 -19.32 -4.05 -15.88
C GLY A 208 -18.79 -5.20 -15.03
N ALA A 209 -18.91 -5.15 -13.70
CA ALA A 209 -18.48 -6.23 -12.82
C ALA A 209 -19.30 -7.53 -13.05
N VAL A 210 -18.61 -8.63 -13.32
CA VAL A 210 -19.21 -9.96 -13.44
C VAL A 210 -19.40 -10.54 -12.04
N SER A 211 -20.53 -10.21 -11.41
CA SER A 211 -20.83 -10.56 -10.01
C SER A 211 -20.70 -12.05 -9.68
N ALA A 212 -20.99 -12.94 -10.64
CA ALA A 212 -20.87 -14.38 -10.47
C ALA A 212 -19.42 -14.89 -10.26
N LEU A 213 -18.42 -14.06 -10.57
CA LEU A 213 -17.00 -14.38 -10.39
C LEU A 213 -16.41 -13.81 -9.09
N ILE A 214 -17.16 -12.96 -8.38
CA ILE A 214 -16.70 -12.35 -7.14
C ILE A 214 -16.69 -13.41 -6.03
N PRO A 215 -15.57 -13.60 -5.32
CA PRO A 215 -15.51 -14.53 -4.19
C PRO A 215 -16.57 -14.18 -3.13
N SER A 216 -17.32 -15.18 -2.68
CA SER A 216 -18.39 -15.00 -1.70
C SER A 216 -17.88 -14.69 -0.28
N SER A 217 -16.62 -15.02 0.00
CA SER A 217 -15.95 -14.78 1.28
C SER A 217 -14.60 -14.10 1.08
N PRO A 218 -14.27 -13.04 1.85
CA PRO A 218 -12.94 -12.44 1.84
C PRO A 218 -11.84 -13.47 2.14
N ARG A 219 -12.08 -14.49 2.97
CA ARG A 219 -11.07 -15.50 3.30
C ARG A 219 -10.66 -16.36 2.11
N ASP A 220 -11.52 -16.50 1.11
CA ASP A 220 -11.24 -17.31 -0.07
C ASP A 220 -10.34 -16.59 -1.08
N VAL A 221 -10.20 -15.25 -0.97
CA VAL A 221 -9.43 -14.46 -1.94
C VAL A 221 -7.95 -14.82 -1.91
N GLU A 222 -7.35 -15.01 -0.73
CA GLU A 222 -5.94 -15.40 -0.60
C GLU A 222 -5.67 -16.86 -1.04
N ARG A 223 -6.73 -17.67 -1.20
CA ARG A 223 -6.64 -19.03 -1.75
C ARG A 223 -6.73 -19.04 -3.27
N THR A 224 -7.08 -17.91 -3.89
CA THR A 224 -7.16 -17.76 -5.35
C THR A 224 -5.77 -17.98 -5.95
N ALA A 225 -5.65 -18.90 -6.91
CA ALA A 225 -4.36 -19.24 -7.50
C ALA A 225 -3.71 -18.06 -8.26
N ASP A 226 -4.54 -17.26 -8.94
CA ASP A 226 -4.14 -16.12 -9.75
C ASP A 226 -5.13 -14.96 -9.52
N PRO A 227 -4.90 -14.14 -8.47
CA PRO A 227 -5.82 -13.06 -8.11
C PRO A 227 -5.90 -11.99 -9.21
N LYS A 228 -4.81 -11.69 -9.92
CA LYS A 228 -4.79 -10.72 -11.01
C LYS A 228 -5.61 -11.18 -12.22
N ALA A 229 -5.51 -12.45 -12.61
CA ALA A 229 -6.35 -13.01 -13.66
C ALA A 229 -7.83 -13.05 -13.26
N LEU A 230 -8.13 -13.36 -11.98
CA LEU A 230 -9.50 -13.32 -11.48
C LEU A 230 -10.07 -11.90 -11.52
N LEU A 231 -9.32 -10.90 -11.03
CA LEU A 231 -9.73 -9.50 -11.05
C LEU A 231 -10.00 -9.02 -12.48
N SER A 232 -9.13 -9.36 -13.43
CA SER A 232 -9.31 -9.05 -14.86
C SER A 232 -10.55 -9.69 -15.48
N ARG A 233 -11.00 -10.85 -14.96
CA ARG A 233 -12.24 -11.51 -15.41
C ARG A 233 -13.48 -10.92 -14.76
N ILE A 234 -13.38 -10.45 -13.51
CA ILE A 234 -14.47 -9.76 -12.82
C ILE A 234 -14.72 -8.41 -13.51
N LEU A 235 -13.67 -7.68 -13.87
CA LEU A 235 -13.73 -6.35 -14.50
C LEU A 235 -13.00 -6.36 -15.85
N PRO A 236 -13.59 -6.97 -16.90
CA PRO A 236 -12.95 -7.04 -18.20
C PRO A 236 -12.76 -5.64 -18.81
N GLY A 237 -11.52 -5.29 -19.13
CA GLY A 237 -11.17 -4.02 -19.73
C GLY A 237 -11.16 -2.82 -18.77
N GLY A 238 -11.23 -3.06 -17.45
CA GLY A 238 -11.06 -2.00 -16.45
C GLY A 238 -9.63 -1.46 -16.44
N ASP A 239 -9.50 -0.15 -16.21
CA ASP A 239 -8.20 0.47 -15.95
C ASP A 239 -7.74 0.07 -14.53
N THR A 240 -6.65 -0.68 -14.45
CA THR A 240 -6.08 -1.19 -13.20
C THR A 240 -5.63 -0.07 -12.26
N ARG A 241 -5.22 1.08 -12.79
CA ARG A 241 -4.81 2.24 -12.00
C ARG A 241 -6.03 2.93 -11.39
N GLU A 242 -7.08 3.18 -12.19
CA GLU A 242 -8.33 3.75 -11.69
C GLU A 242 -8.98 2.82 -10.66
N LEU A 243 -8.89 1.51 -10.89
CA LEU A 243 -9.38 0.50 -9.95
C LEU A 243 -8.60 0.52 -8.63
N ALA A 244 -7.27 0.58 -8.68
CA ALA A 244 -6.42 0.68 -7.50
C ALA A 244 -6.71 1.94 -6.68
N GLU A 245 -6.92 3.08 -7.35
CA GLU A 245 -7.30 4.36 -6.72
C GLU A 245 -8.68 4.25 -6.06
N PHE A 246 -9.68 3.83 -6.83
CA PHE A 246 -11.06 3.72 -6.36
C PHE A 246 -11.19 2.76 -5.16
N LEU A 247 -10.59 1.58 -5.26
CA LEU A 247 -10.64 0.57 -4.21
C LEU A 247 -9.77 0.96 -3.01
N GLY A 248 -8.60 1.57 -3.20
CA GLY A 248 -7.75 2.00 -2.08
C GLY A 248 -8.46 2.99 -1.16
N GLU A 249 -9.21 3.92 -1.75
CA GLU A 249 -10.00 4.91 -1.01
C GLU A 249 -11.21 4.32 -0.28
N ARG A 250 -11.84 3.28 -0.84
CA ARG A 250 -13.19 2.86 -0.44
C ARG A 250 -13.28 1.46 0.17
N VAL A 251 -12.28 0.61 -0.02
CA VAL A 251 -12.28 -0.78 0.47
C VAL A 251 -12.57 -0.80 1.96
N ASP A 252 -13.50 -1.65 2.37
CA ASP A 252 -13.83 -1.83 3.79
C ASP A 252 -12.64 -2.47 4.53
N LEU A 253 -12.08 -1.74 5.51
CA LEU A 253 -10.94 -2.22 6.29
C LEU A 253 -11.32 -3.42 7.16
N ASP A 254 -12.58 -3.58 7.56
CA ASP A 254 -13.04 -4.77 8.29
C ASP A 254 -13.06 -6.01 7.39
N ARG A 255 -13.30 -5.85 6.09
CA ARG A 255 -13.15 -6.95 5.12
C ARG A 255 -11.71 -7.32 4.92
N LEU A 256 -10.81 -6.34 4.82
CA LEU A 256 -9.37 -6.61 4.78
C LEU A 256 -8.88 -7.29 6.05
N ARG A 257 -9.42 -6.95 7.23
CA ARG A 257 -9.13 -7.65 8.50
C ARG A 257 -9.52 -9.12 8.53
N ASN A 258 -10.30 -9.61 7.57
CA ASN A 258 -10.57 -11.04 7.44
C ASN A 258 -9.46 -11.80 6.70
N LEU A 259 -8.48 -11.10 6.13
CA LEU A 259 -7.36 -11.70 5.40
C LEU A 259 -6.17 -11.97 6.34
N PRO A 260 -5.66 -13.20 6.40
CA PRO A 260 -4.46 -13.54 7.16
C PRO A 260 -3.25 -12.61 6.93
N ALA A 261 -2.89 -12.28 5.68
CA ALA A 261 -1.74 -11.39 5.45
C ALA A 261 -1.98 -9.96 5.92
N TYR A 262 -3.21 -9.46 5.80
CA TYR A 262 -3.57 -8.13 6.30
C TYR A 262 -3.56 -8.08 7.83
N GLN A 263 -4.03 -9.13 8.50
CA GLN A 263 -3.94 -9.26 9.96
C GLN A 263 -2.49 -9.24 10.44
N LEU A 264 -1.62 -10.00 9.78
CA LEU A 264 -0.19 -10.02 10.08
C LEU A 264 0.41 -8.62 9.92
N TRP A 265 0.14 -7.97 8.79
CA TRP A 265 0.60 -6.60 8.55
C TRP A 265 0.08 -5.61 9.61
N CYS A 266 -1.18 -5.70 10.02
CA CYS A 266 -1.73 -4.86 11.10
C CYS A 266 -1.03 -5.11 12.45
N ALA A 267 -0.66 -6.36 12.75
CA ALA A 267 0.07 -6.70 13.96
C ALA A 267 1.49 -6.12 13.95
N GLU A 268 2.20 -6.25 12.83
CA GLU A 268 3.54 -5.66 12.63
C GLU A 268 3.50 -4.13 12.70
N LEU A 269 2.48 -3.52 12.07
CA LEU A 269 2.24 -2.08 12.13
C LEU A 269 2.02 -1.61 13.58
N THR A 270 1.20 -2.33 14.34
CA THR A 270 0.93 -2.04 15.75
C THR A 270 2.20 -2.16 16.59
N ALA A 271 3.02 -3.19 16.37
CA ALA A 271 4.29 -3.37 17.06
C ALA A 271 5.25 -2.21 16.78
N ALA A 272 5.41 -1.82 15.51
CA ALA A 272 6.27 -0.70 15.12
C ALA A 272 5.80 0.62 15.76
N LEU A 273 4.49 0.89 15.77
CA LEU A 273 3.96 2.11 16.41
C LEU A 273 4.19 2.15 17.92
N LYS A 274 4.15 1.01 18.61
CA LYS A 274 4.53 0.92 20.04
C LYS A 274 6.01 1.21 20.26
N GLU A 275 6.88 0.70 19.41
CA GLU A 275 8.32 1.00 19.48
C GLU A 275 8.60 2.49 19.22
N LEU A 276 7.85 3.10 18.31
CA LEU A 276 7.86 4.54 18.04
C LEU A 276 7.09 5.35 19.11
N ARG A 277 6.48 4.68 20.09
CA ARG A 277 5.70 5.23 21.20
C ARG A 277 4.45 6.00 20.77
N PHE A 278 3.88 5.72 19.61
CA PHE A 278 2.58 6.27 19.19
C PHE A 278 1.40 5.47 19.78
N LEU A 279 1.64 4.21 20.16
CA LEU A 279 0.73 3.29 20.83
C LEU A 279 1.36 2.69 22.10
#